data_AF-A0AAW0W1Q0-F1
#
_entry.id   AF-A0AAW0W1Q0-F1
#
_cell.length_a   1.000
_cell.length_b   1.000
_cell.length_c   1.000
_cell.angle_alpha   90.00
_cell.angle_beta   90.00
_cell.angle_gamma   90.00
#
_symmetry.space_group_name_H-M   'P 1'
#
loop_
_entity.id
_entity.type
_entity.pdbx_description
1 polymer ?
#
loop_
_entity_poly.entity_id
_entity_poly.type
_entity_poly.pdbx_seq_one_letter_code
_entity_poly.pdbx_strand_id
1 'polypeptide(L)'
;EEVWIIVVVEDQNDNSPRFLPHGRPIVAAVPAAAAYGHFVTRITAHDPDLGVNGEVRYEILPGEGAKDATTKFTVDPSSGQVVVVGSLENEAGKMFGFDVRATDQHGAPTGRTAIANVFVYVIGAGGHLVVEVGATPRDVEPHLHHIQGMLTNVSGLDVRVQRIAPHVDGDAAHTTATDVYVYAVDPVTQAIVEAAQLRQALRGRKGQLRSLLPSGLQFKGMRLPQPMKQGHILQTAELAILVGAVVVFLSTVTAIACLCYKQRKRRRKPMPLAP
;
A
#
# COMPACT_ATOMS: atom_id res chain seq x y z
N GLU A 1 -38.39 -18.61 -55.03
CA GLU A 1 -37.24 -19.08 -54.22
C GLU A 1 -36.87 -17.97 -53.27
N GLU A 2 -36.64 -18.29 -52.00
CA GLU A 2 -36.12 -17.32 -51.04
C GLU A 2 -34.59 -17.37 -51.08
N VAL A 3 -33.97 -16.20 -51.23
CA VAL A 3 -32.51 -16.04 -51.25
C VAL A 3 -32.12 -15.34 -49.96
N TRP A 4 -31.25 -15.99 -49.19
CA TRP A 4 -30.67 -15.40 -48.00
C TRP A 4 -29.45 -14.57 -48.40
N ILE A 5 -29.42 -13.31 -47.95
CA ILE A 5 -28.26 -12.44 -48.04
C ILE A 5 -27.63 -12.37 -46.65
N ILE A 6 -26.36 -12.75 -46.55
CA ILE A 6 -25.58 -12.61 -45.33
C ILE A 6 -24.77 -11.31 -45.46
N VAL A 7 -25.04 -10.36 -44.57
CA VAL A 7 -24.26 -9.13 -44.44
C VAL A 7 -23.36 -9.29 -43.21
N VAL A 8 -22.05 -9.18 -43.42
CA VAL A 8 -21.05 -9.15 -42.35
C VAL A 8 -20.65 -7.69 -42.13
N VAL A 9 -20.71 -7.25 -40.88
CA VAL A 9 -20.28 -5.90 -40.48
C VAL A 9 -18.94 -6.05 -39.75
N GLU A 10 -17.91 -5.38 -40.26
CA GLU A 10 -16.59 -5.33 -39.64
C GLU A 10 -16.49 -4.10 -38.73
N ASP A 11 -15.83 -4.29 -37.59
CA ASP A 11 -15.53 -3.22 -36.65
C ASP A 11 -14.45 -2.28 -37.20
N GLN A 12 -14.62 -0.99 -36.98
CA GLN A 12 -13.61 0.02 -37.28
C GLN A 12 -13.12 0.58 -35.96
N ASN A 13 -11.80 0.77 -35.83
CA ASN A 13 -11.29 1.57 -34.72
C ASN A 13 -11.76 3.02 -34.98
N ASP A 14 -12.82 3.45 -34.31
CA ASP A 14 -13.38 4.79 -34.42
C ASP A 14 -13.62 5.46 -33.06
N ASN A 15 -13.46 4.70 -31.96
CA ASN A 15 -13.49 5.21 -30.61
C ASN A 15 -12.07 5.32 -30.03
N SER A 16 -11.93 6.04 -28.92
CA SER A 16 -10.65 6.14 -28.21
C SER A 16 -10.83 5.66 -26.78
N PRO A 17 -9.78 5.12 -26.14
CA PRO A 17 -9.86 4.68 -24.76
C PRO A 17 -10.31 5.82 -23.84
N ARG A 18 -11.09 5.52 -22.81
CA ARG A 18 -11.52 6.50 -21.82
C ARG A 18 -11.29 6.00 -20.41
N PHE A 19 -10.48 6.72 -19.63
CA PHE A 19 -10.21 6.38 -18.24
C PHE A 19 -11.46 6.52 -17.35
N LEU A 20 -11.55 5.64 -16.37
CA LEU A 20 -12.58 5.61 -15.33
C LEU A 20 -11.98 5.99 -13.96
N PRO A 21 -12.66 6.81 -13.14
CA PRO A 21 -13.88 7.56 -13.47
C PRO A 21 -13.60 8.73 -14.43
N HIS A 22 -14.54 8.98 -15.36
CA HIS A 22 -14.35 9.98 -16.42
C HIS A 22 -14.14 11.41 -15.87
N GLY A 23 -13.18 12.12 -16.46
CA GLY A 23 -12.95 13.56 -16.21
C GLY A 23 -12.42 13.89 -14.82
N ARG A 24 -11.91 12.90 -14.07
CA ARG A 24 -11.34 13.10 -12.73
C ARG A 24 -9.95 12.49 -12.65
N PRO A 25 -9.02 13.11 -11.89
CA PRO A 25 -7.74 12.48 -11.60
C PRO A 25 -7.92 11.17 -10.84
N ILE A 26 -7.04 10.22 -11.12
CA ILE A 26 -6.96 8.97 -10.36
C ILE A 26 -6.09 9.26 -9.16
N VAL A 27 -6.63 9.06 -7.97
CA VAL A 27 -5.94 9.39 -6.74
C VAL A 27 -5.93 8.16 -5.85
N ALA A 28 -4.74 7.75 -5.44
CA ALA A 28 -4.49 6.57 -4.62
C ALA A 28 -3.56 6.92 -3.46
N ALA A 29 -3.47 6.01 -2.50
CA ALA A 29 -2.53 6.14 -1.41
C ALA A 29 -1.89 4.80 -1.07
N VAL A 30 -0.64 4.87 -0.62
CA VAL A 30 0.20 3.72 -0.34
C VAL A 30 0.95 3.94 0.97
N PRO A 31 1.10 2.93 1.84
CA PRO A 31 1.90 3.07 3.04
C PRO A 31 3.38 3.33 2.71
N ALA A 32 4.07 4.16 3.50
CA ALA A 32 5.52 4.35 3.40
C ALA A 32 6.31 3.04 3.61
N ALA A 33 5.75 2.11 4.38
CA ALA A 33 6.30 0.78 4.63
C ALA A 33 5.91 -0.25 3.55
N ALA A 34 5.29 0.16 2.44
CA ALA A 34 4.91 -0.74 1.38
C ALA A 34 6.16 -1.34 0.72
N ALA A 35 6.19 -2.68 0.65
CA ALA A 35 7.28 -3.42 0.03
C ALA A 35 7.20 -3.37 -1.50
N TYR A 36 8.28 -3.78 -2.17
CA TYR A 36 8.29 -4.02 -3.61
C TYR A 36 7.14 -4.95 -4.02
N GLY A 37 6.47 -4.63 -5.13
CA GLY A 37 5.30 -5.36 -5.64
C GLY A 37 3.99 -5.04 -4.93
N HIS A 38 3.99 -4.19 -3.91
CA HIS A 38 2.76 -3.81 -3.20
C HIS A 38 1.77 -3.14 -4.17
N PHE A 39 0.53 -3.60 -4.16
CA PHE A 39 -0.56 -3.04 -4.96
C PHE A 39 -0.92 -1.63 -4.50
N VAL A 40 -0.91 -0.66 -5.42
CA VAL A 40 -1.30 0.73 -5.13
C VAL A 40 -2.73 0.98 -5.57
N THR A 41 -3.01 0.74 -6.85
CA THR A 41 -4.33 0.93 -7.44
C THR A 41 -4.40 0.19 -8.78
N ARG A 42 -5.60 0.05 -9.34
CA ARG A 42 -5.80 -0.35 -10.72
C ARG A 42 -6.39 0.81 -11.50
N ILE A 43 -5.71 1.20 -12.56
CA ILE A 43 -6.19 2.16 -13.53
C ILE A 43 -6.99 1.38 -14.58
N THR A 44 -8.09 1.97 -15.04
CA THR A 44 -8.95 1.33 -16.04
C THR A 44 -9.33 2.34 -17.09
N ALA A 45 -9.07 2.01 -18.34
CA ALA A 45 -9.61 2.67 -19.51
C ALA A 45 -10.50 1.69 -20.27
N HIS A 46 -11.61 2.21 -20.77
CA HIS A 46 -12.58 1.46 -21.58
C HIS A 46 -12.58 2.02 -23.00
N ASP A 47 -12.48 1.12 -23.97
CA ASP A 47 -12.69 1.41 -25.37
C ASP A 47 -13.87 0.54 -25.85
N PRO A 48 -14.94 1.12 -26.43
CA PRO A 48 -16.12 0.38 -26.87
C PRO A 48 -15.92 -0.42 -28.17
N ASP A 49 -14.79 -0.27 -28.87
CA ASP A 49 -14.52 -0.99 -30.11
C ASP A 49 -14.33 -2.50 -29.87
N LEU A 50 -14.53 -3.32 -30.90
CA LEU A 50 -14.52 -4.78 -30.77
C LEU A 50 -13.13 -5.39 -30.96
N GLY A 51 -12.83 -6.42 -30.17
CA GLY A 51 -11.58 -7.17 -30.28
C GLY A 51 -10.35 -6.28 -30.10
N VAL A 52 -9.37 -6.41 -31.00
CA VAL A 52 -8.09 -5.68 -30.91
C VAL A 52 -8.31 -4.16 -30.92
N ASN A 53 -9.32 -3.65 -31.63
CA ASN A 53 -9.59 -2.21 -31.65
C ASN A 53 -9.98 -1.67 -30.28
N GLY A 54 -10.58 -2.49 -29.40
CA GLY A 54 -10.89 -2.12 -28.03
C GLY A 54 -9.84 -2.57 -26.99
N GLU A 55 -8.80 -3.31 -27.39
CA GLU A 55 -7.78 -3.83 -26.47
C GLU A 55 -6.76 -2.75 -26.07
N VAL A 56 -6.86 -2.31 -24.81
CA VAL A 56 -6.04 -1.22 -24.27
C VAL A 56 -4.77 -1.73 -23.60
N ARG A 57 -3.65 -1.01 -23.82
CA ARG A 57 -2.43 -1.11 -23.02
C ARG A 57 -2.07 0.19 -22.30
N TYR A 58 -1.45 0.04 -21.13
CA TYR A 58 -1.09 1.14 -20.24
C TYR A 58 0.41 1.41 -20.17
N GLU A 59 0.79 2.67 -20.01
CA GLU A 59 2.18 3.11 -19.83
C GLU A 59 2.25 4.38 -18.97
N ILE A 60 3.23 4.47 -18.05
CA ILE A 60 3.55 5.73 -17.36
C ILE A 60 4.39 6.59 -18.30
N LEU A 61 3.92 7.80 -18.61
CA LEU A 61 4.63 8.72 -19.48
C LEU A 61 5.79 9.42 -18.76
N PRO A 62 6.94 9.62 -19.43
CA PRO A 62 8.03 10.43 -18.89
C PRO A 62 7.66 11.92 -18.88
N GLY A 63 7.99 12.61 -17.79
CA GLY A 63 7.71 14.02 -17.55
C GLY A 63 8.40 14.49 -16.26
N GLU A 64 8.39 15.80 -15.95
CA GLU A 64 9.11 16.31 -14.76
C GLU A 64 8.62 15.68 -13.45
N GLY A 65 7.32 15.46 -13.28
CA GLY A 65 6.76 14.70 -12.14
C GLY A 65 6.98 13.18 -12.22
N ALA A 66 7.19 12.63 -13.42
CA ALA A 66 7.34 11.20 -13.64
C ALA A 66 8.76 10.68 -13.38
N LYS A 67 9.78 11.55 -13.33
CA LYS A 67 11.17 11.13 -13.03
C LYS A 67 11.26 10.49 -11.65
N ASP A 68 10.61 11.09 -10.66
CA ASP A 68 10.58 10.52 -9.31
C ASP A 68 9.59 9.36 -9.25
N ALA A 69 8.43 9.46 -9.92
CA ALA A 69 7.40 8.42 -9.89
C ALA A 69 7.83 7.09 -10.52
N THR A 70 8.50 7.10 -11.67
CA THR A 70 8.92 5.86 -12.38
C THR A 70 9.99 5.06 -11.63
N THR A 71 10.71 5.70 -10.70
CA THR A 71 11.62 4.99 -9.77
C THR A 71 10.89 4.32 -8.61
N LYS A 72 9.64 4.71 -8.34
CA LYS A 72 8.85 4.24 -7.21
C LYS A 72 7.67 3.37 -7.61
N PHE A 73 7.12 3.57 -8.81
CA PHE A 73 5.91 2.92 -9.30
C PHE A 73 6.08 2.44 -10.73
N THR A 74 5.41 1.34 -11.05
CA THR A 74 5.20 0.86 -12.41
C THR A 74 3.74 0.52 -12.63
N VAL A 75 3.31 0.47 -13.89
CA VAL A 75 1.97 0.01 -14.30
C VAL A 75 2.11 -1.24 -15.15
N ASP A 76 1.32 -2.27 -14.84
CA ASP A 76 1.21 -3.45 -15.69
C ASP A 76 0.48 -3.06 -17.00
N PRO A 77 1.10 -3.28 -18.18
CA PRO A 77 0.53 -2.82 -19.44
C PRO A 77 -0.81 -3.46 -19.80
N SER A 78 -1.12 -4.65 -19.31
CA SER A 78 -2.33 -5.39 -19.70
C SER A 78 -3.50 -5.16 -18.73
N SER A 79 -3.21 -5.07 -17.45
CA SER A 79 -4.20 -5.02 -16.38
C SER A 79 -4.41 -3.63 -15.79
N GLY A 80 -3.52 -2.68 -16.10
CA GLY A 80 -3.54 -1.33 -15.54
C GLY A 80 -3.17 -1.30 -14.05
N GLN A 81 -2.62 -2.40 -13.51
CA GLN A 81 -2.26 -2.51 -12.10
C GLN A 81 -1.00 -1.69 -11.80
N VAL A 82 -1.13 -0.71 -10.91
CA VAL A 82 -0.01 0.10 -10.42
C VAL A 82 0.57 -0.54 -9.16
N VAL A 83 1.87 -0.78 -9.14
CA VAL A 83 2.58 -1.39 -8.01
C VAL A 83 3.84 -0.61 -7.64
N VAL A 84 4.28 -0.79 -6.40
CA VAL A 84 5.54 -0.23 -5.88
C VAL A 84 6.74 -0.99 -6.46
N VAL A 85 7.75 -0.27 -6.95
CA VAL A 85 9.02 -0.83 -7.44
C VAL A 85 10.26 -0.20 -6.78
N GLY A 86 10.09 0.81 -5.94
CA GLY A 86 11.16 1.46 -5.19
C GLY A 86 10.78 1.73 -3.73
N SER A 87 11.78 1.95 -2.87
CA SER A 87 11.53 2.22 -1.44
C SER A 87 10.76 3.53 -1.22
N LEU A 88 9.75 3.48 -0.35
CA LEU A 88 8.90 4.60 0.04
C LEU A 88 9.15 5.10 1.48
N GLU A 89 10.11 4.50 2.20
CA GLU A 89 10.31 4.75 3.63
C GLU A 89 10.61 6.22 3.95
N ASN A 90 11.38 6.89 3.08
CA ASN A 90 11.75 8.30 3.19
C ASN A 90 10.82 9.24 2.41
N GLU A 91 9.70 8.71 1.90
CA GLU A 91 8.77 9.44 1.05
C GLU A 91 7.46 9.76 1.80
N ALA A 92 7.36 9.44 3.10
CA ALA A 92 6.17 9.73 3.90
C ALA A 92 5.76 11.21 3.82
N GLY A 93 4.48 11.45 3.51
CA GLY A 93 3.91 12.79 3.32
C GLY A 93 4.09 13.36 1.91
N LYS A 94 4.84 12.68 1.03
CA LYS A 94 4.99 13.11 -0.37
C LYS A 94 3.84 12.61 -1.24
N MET A 95 3.62 13.36 -2.32
CA MET A 95 2.73 13.00 -3.41
C MET A 95 3.55 12.80 -4.68
N PHE A 96 3.33 11.69 -5.37
CA PHE A 96 3.87 11.43 -6.69
C PHE A 96 2.77 11.63 -7.73
N GLY A 97 2.93 12.65 -8.58
CA GLY A 97 2.04 12.91 -9.71
C GLY A 97 2.67 12.48 -11.02
N PHE A 98 1.98 11.66 -11.81
CA PHE A 98 2.44 11.19 -13.11
C PHE A 98 1.28 10.92 -14.06
N ASP A 99 1.58 10.94 -15.35
CA ASP A 99 0.59 10.69 -16.41
C ASP A 99 0.64 9.23 -16.84
N VAL A 100 -0.54 8.63 -16.99
CA VAL A 100 -0.68 7.29 -17.57
C VAL A 100 -1.40 7.41 -18.89
N ARG A 101 -0.78 6.84 -19.93
CA ARG A 101 -1.37 6.70 -21.25
C ARG A 101 -2.04 5.35 -21.39
N ALA A 102 -3.24 5.35 -21.94
CA ALA A 102 -3.93 4.18 -22.47
C ALA A 102 -3.88 4.26 -24.00
N THR A 103 -3.50 3.16 -24.65
CA THR A 103 -3.45 3.05 -26.12
C THR A 103 -4.18 1.78 -26.54
N ASP A 104 -5.15 1.90 -27.45
CA ASP A 104 -5.86 0.74 -28.00
C ASP A 104 -4.97 -0.10 -28.95
N GLN A 105 -5.56 -1.06 -29.67
CA GLN A 105 -4.83 -1.90 -30.64
C GLN A 105 -3.59 -2.55 -30.03
N HIS A 106 -3.72 -3.03 -28.79
CA HIS A 106 -2.64 -3.69 -28.07
C HIS A 106 -1.40 -2.80 -27.87
N GLY A 107 -1.60 -1.48 -27.79
CA GLY A 107 -0.54 -0.48 -27.66
C GLY A 107 0.20 -0.15 -28.95
N ALA A 108 -0.41 -0.37 -30.11
CA ALA A 108 0.20 -0.08 -31.40
C ALA A 108 0.49 1.43 -31.57
N PRO A 109 1.54 1.82 -32.32
CA PRO A 109 1.82 3.24 -32.60
C PRO A 109 0.70 3.96 -33.37
N THR A 110 -0.13 3.21 -34.09
CA THR A 110 -1.31 3.70 -34.83
C THR A 110 -2.57 3.75 -33.99
N GLY A 111 -2.54 3.17 -32.79
CA GLY A 111 -3.69 3.10 -31.91
C GLY A 111 -4.10 4.47 -31.38
N ARG A 112 -5.39 4.63 -31.06
CA ARG A 112 -5.86 5.85 -30.41
C ARG A 112 -5.51 5.82 -28.94
N THR A 113 -5.37 7.02 -28.37
CA THR A 113 -4.82 7.19 -27.02
C THR A 113 -5.68 8.08 -26.15
N ALA A 114 -5.58 7.87 -24.85
CA ALA A 114 -6.01 8.82 -23.83
C ALA A 114 -4.95 8.92 -22.73
N ILE A 115 -4.98 10.02 -21.98
CA ILE A 115 -4.07 10.29 -20.87
C ILE A 115 -4.89 10.62 -19.62
N ALA A 116 -4.47 10.11 -18.47
CA ALA A 116 -5.00 10.47 -17.16
C ALA A 116 -3.88 10.82 -16.19
N ASN A 117 -4.12 11.82 -15.34
CA ASN A 117 -3.22 12.13 -14.24
C ASN A 117 -3.48 11.18 -13.07
N VAL A 118 -2.41 10.63 -12.53
CA VAL A 118 -2.42 9.74 -11.37
C VAL A 118 -1.62 10.39 -10.25
N PHE A 119 -2.24 10.49 -9.07
CA PHE A 119 -1.60 10.98 -7.85
C PHE A 119 -1.53 9.87 -6.82
N VAL A 120 -0.32 9.53 -6.40
CA VAL A 120 -0.06 8.54 -5.36
C VAL A 120 0.51 9.21 -4.13
N TYR A 121 -0.24 9.16 -3.04
CA TYR A 121 0.13 9.70 -1.74
C TYR A 121 0.84 8.64 -0.90
N VAL A 122 2.01 8.96 -0.37
CA VAL A 122 2.72 8.06 0.54
C VAL A 122 2.36 8.39 1.98
N ILE A 123 1.65 7.48 2.63
CA ILE A 123 1.15 7.67 3.99
C ILE A 123 2.10 7.03 4.99
N GLY A 124 2.64 7.83 5.90
CA GLY A 124 3.44 7.35 7.02
C GLY A 124 2.62 6.59 8.07
N ALA A 125 3.29 6.01 9.07
CA ALA A 125 2.63 5.22 10.13
C ALA A 125 1.52 5.98 10.89
N GLY A 126 1.59 7.32 10.94
CA GLY A 126 0.61 8.19 11.59
C GLY A 126 -0.42 8.84 10.66
N GLY A 127 -0.33 8.64 9.34
CA GLY A 127 -1.15 9.40 8.37
C GLY A 127 -2.56 8.86 8.14
N HIS A 128 -2.93 7.76 8.79
CA HIS A 128 -4.30 7.26 8.80
C HIS A 128 -4.99 7.64 10.10
N LEU A 129 -6.28 7.90 10.05
CA LEU A 129 -7.16 7.84 11.20
C LEU A 129 -7.88 6.49 11.19
N VAL A 130 -7.98 5.84 12.34
CA VAL A 130 -8.77 4.62 12.49
C VAL A 130 -10.12 5.00 13.06
N VAL A 131 -11.17 4.74 12.29
CA VAL A 131 -12.57 4.87 12.69
C VAL A 131 -13.09 3.49 13.09
N GLU A 132 -13.53 3.35 14.32
CA GLU A 132 -14.04 2.08 14.85
C GLU A 132 -15.56 2.01 14.68
N VAL A 133 -16.01 1.04 13.90
CA VAL A 133 -17.43 0.80 13.62
C VAL A 133 -17.84 -0.52 14.26
N GLY A 134 -18.88 -0.51 15.09
CA GLY A 134 -19.40 -1.67 15.81
C GLY A 134 -20.24 -2.59 14.93
N ALA A 135 -19.65 -3.14 13.88
CA ALA A 135 -20.18 -4.24 13.07
C ALA A 135 -19.02 -5.03 12.44
N THR A 136 -19.31 -6.21 11.88
CA THR A 136 -18.27 -7.02 11.21
C THR A 136 -17.84 -6.38 9.88
N PRO A 137 -16.64 -6.69 9.35
CA PRO A 137 -16.20 -6.14 8.07
C PRO A 137 -17.20 -6.37 6.94
N ARG A 138 -17.85 -7.54 6.93
CA ARG A 138 -18.88 -7.90 5.94
C ARG A 138 -20.09 -6.97 5.97
N ASP A 139 -20.48 -6.50 7.14
CA ASP A 139 -21.63 -5.60 7.31
C ASP A 139 -21.24 -4.13 7.09
N VAL A 140 -19.97 -3.79 7.27
CA VAL A 140 -19.43 -2.44 7.05
C VAL A 140 -19.13 -2.16 5.58
N GLU A 141 -18.59 -3.15 4.85
CA GLU A 141 -18.15 -3.00 3.45
C GLU A 141 -19.22 -2.35 2.52
N PRO A 142 -20.51 -2.76 2.55
CA PRO A 142 -21.53 -2.16 1.70
C PRO A 142 -21.79 -0.67 1.99
N HIS A 143 -21.38 -0.18 3.17
CA HIS A 143 -21.66 1.17 3.65
C HIS A 143 -20.44 2.11 3.57
N LEU A 144 -19.31 1.66 3.01
CA LEU A 144 -18.07 2.46 2.98
C LEU A 144 -18.23 3.80 2.28
N HIS A 145 -18.94 3.84 1.15
CA HIS A 145 -19.19 5.10 0.43
C HIS A 145 -19.97 6.09 1.30
N HIS A 146 -20.96 5.61 2.07
CA HIS A 146 -21.74 6.44 2.98
C HIS A 146 -20.90 6.95 4.15
N ILE A 147 -20.09 6.07 4.77
CA ILE A 147 -19.17 6.44 5.85
C ILE A 147 -18.16 7.49 5.35
N GLN A 148 -17.60 7.29 4.16
CA GLN A 148 -16.68 8.22 3.53
C GLN A 148 -17.34 9.59 3.29
N GLY A 149 -18.53 9.61 2.71
CA GLY A 149 -19.28 10.84 2.44
C GLY A 149 -19.65 11.59 3.72
N MET A 150 -20.07 10.87 4.76
CA MET A 150 -20.31 11.43 6.08
C MET A 150 -19.04 12.07 6.66
N LEU A 151 -17.91 11.36 6.68
CA LEU A 151 -16.66 11.88 7.22
C LEU A 151 -16.17 13.10 6.43
N THR A 152 -16.31 13.08 5.11
CA THR A 152 -16.00 14.20 4.21
C THR A 152 -16.85 15.41 4.54
N ASN A 153 -18.17 15.24 4.61
CA ASN A 153 -19.10 16.33 4.92
C ASN A 153 -18.87 16.92 6.32
N VAL A 154 -18.62 16.06 7.32
CA VAL A 154 -18.44 16.49 8.71
C VAL A 154 -17.06 17.12 8.93
N SER A 155 -16.02 16.71 8.21
CA SER A 155 -14.67 17.30 8.37
C SER A 155 -14.42 18.51 7.48
N GLY A 156 -15.09 18.60 6.32
CA GLY A 156 -14.74 19.54 5.26
C GLY A 156 -13.49 19.14 4.45
N LEU A 157 -12.96 17.94 4.66
CA LEU A 157 -11.79 17.40 3.97
C LEU A 157 -12.22 16.28 3.02
N ASP A 158 -11.47 16.02 1.94
CA ASP A 158 -11.70 14.86 1.08
C ASP A 158 -11.21 13.60 1.81
N VAL A 159 -12.11 12.98 2.59
CA VAL A 159 -11.80 11.75 3.35
C VAL A 159 -11.94 10.55 2.44
N ARG A 160 -10.98 9.63 2.51
CA ARG A 160 -10.93 8.42 1.69
C ARG A 160 -10.70 7.20 2.55
N VAL A 161 -11.41 6.11 2.25
CA VAL A 161 -11.20 4.82 2.88
C VAL A 161 -10.09 4.10 2.13
N GLN A 162 -9.06 3.65 2.85
CA GLN A 162 -7.98 2.87 2.26
C GLN A 162 -8.19 1.37 2.41
N ARG A 163 -8.63 0.94 3.60
CA ARG A 163 -8.94 -0.46 3.90
C ARG A 163 -9.82 -0.57 5.13
N ILE A 164 -10.42 -1.73 5.29
CA ILE A 164 -10.99 -2.17 6.55
C ILE A 164 -10.25 -3.39 7.10
N ALA A 165 -10.32 -3.58 8.41
CA ALA A 165 -9.87 -4.80 9.07
C ALA A 165 -10.79 -5.12 10.25
N PRO A 166 -10.91 -6.40 10.65
CA PRO A 166 -11.46 -6.74 11.95
C PRO A 166 -10.74 -5.94 13.03
N HIS A 167 -11.49 -5.36 13.96
CA HIS A 167 -10.92 -4.69 15.12
C HIS A 167 -10.15 -5.73 15.96
N VAL A 168 -9.05 -5.36 16.60
CA VAL A 168 -8.30 -6.26 17.48
C VAL A 168 -8.17 -5.60 18.85
N ASP A 169 -9.01 -6.04 19.78
CA ASP A 169 -8.98 -5.67 21.20
C ASP A 169 -8.20 -6.74 21.98
N GLY A 170 -6.87 -6.67 22.01
CA GLY A 170 -6.04 -7.63 22.73
C GLY A 170 -6.29 -9.10 22.31
N ASP A 171 -6.40 -10.00 23.30
CA ASP A 171 -6.55 -11.48 23.12
C ASP A 171 -7.94 -11.93 22.59
N ALA A 172 -8.81 -11.02 22.18
CA ALA A 172 -10.15 -11.40 21.71
C ALA A 172 -10.11 -11.94 20.26
N ALA A 173 -10.22 -13.27 20.13
CA ALA A 173 -10.25 -14.00 18.86
C ALA A 173 -11.42 -13.64 17.92
N HIS A 174 -12.48 -12.99 18.43
CA HIS A 174 -13.64 -12.56 17.65
C HIS A 174 -14.12 -11.19 18.11
N THR A 175 -13.87 -10.16 17.31
CA THR A 175 -14.45 -8.83 17.53
C THR A 175 -15.63 -8.63 16.58
N THR A 176 -16.69 -8.01 17.07
CA THR A 176 -17.86 -7.60 16.27
C THR A 176 -17.69 -6.18 15.73
N ALA A 177 -16.45 -5.69 15.67
CA ALA A 177 -16.11 -4.34 15.26
C ALA A 177 -15.12 -4.34 14.11
N THR A 178 -15.10 -3.25 13.36
CA THR A 178 -14.27 -3.03 12.19
C THR A 178 -13.47 -1.75 12.37
N ASP A 179 -12.15 -1.86 12.18
CA ASP A 179 -11.25 -0.73 12.03
C ASP A 179 -11.28 -0.27 10.57
N VAL A 180 -11.84 0.91 10.33
CA VAL A 180 -11.85 1.58 9.02
C VAL A 180 -10.68 2.55 8.99
N TYR A 181 -9.69 2.27 8.14
CA TYR A 181 -8.51 3.10 7.98
C TYR A 181 -8.78 4.15 6.92
N VAL A 182 -8.84 5.41 7.35
CA VAL A 182 -9.09 6.55 6.48
C VAL A 182 -7.91 7.50 6.46
N TYR A 183 -7.71 8.18 5.35
CA TYR A 183 -6.84 9.35 5.25
C TYR A 183 -7.67 10.50 4.69
N ALA A 184 -7.15 11.71 4.79
CA ALA A 184 -7.79 12.89 4.24
C ALA A 184 -6.84 13.64 3.31
N VAL A 185 -7.41 14.22 2.28
CA VAL A 185 -6.74 15.14 1.37
C VAL A 185 -7.40 16.51 1.54
N ASP A 186 -6.57 17.55 1.62
CA ASP A 186 -7.05 18.92 1.63
C ASP A 186 -7.62 19.25 0.23
N PRO A 187 -8.90 19.63 0.12
CA PRO A 187 -9.55 19.78 -1.18
C PRO A 187 -8.99 20.94 -2.01
N VAL A 188 -8.29 21.89 -1.39
CA VAL A 188 -7.74 23.08 -2.06
C VAL A 188 -6.32 22.82 -2.53
N THR A 189 -5.46 22.39 -1.61
CA THR A 189 -4.02 22.18 -1.87
C THR A 189 -3.73 20.80 -2.45
N GLN A 190 -4.69 19.88 -2.38
CA GLN A 190 -4.49 18.46 -2.70
C GLN A 190 -3.39 17.81 -1.83
N ALA A 191 -3.03 18.37 -0.67
CA ALA A 191 -2.05 17.76 0.21
C ALA A 191 -2.68 16.71 1.15
N ILE A 192 -1.91 15.70 1.57
CA ILE A 192 -2.36 14.80 2.65
C ILE A 192 -2.52 15.62 3.93
N VAL A 193 -3.62 15.39 4.63
CA VAL A 193 -3.87 15.95 5.95
C VAL A 193 -3.46 14.94 7.01
N GLU A 194 -2.68 15.39 7.99
CA GLU A 194 -2.26 14.55 9.11
C GLU A 194 -3.46 14.00 9.88
N ALA A 195 -3.41 12.72 10.28
CA ALA A 195 -4.55 12.09 10.93
C ALA A 195 -4.98 12.78 12.23
N ALA A 196 -4.04 13.42 12.93
CA ALA A 196 -4.32 14.22 14.11
C ALA A 196 -5.19 15.44 13.79
N GLN A 197 -4.94 16.10 12.65
CA GLN A 197 -5.73 17.23 12.16
C GLN A 197 -7.12 16.78 11.72
N LEU A 198 -7.23 15.67 10.97
CA LEU A 198 -8.53 15.07 10.63
C LEU A 198 -9.33 14.71 11.90
N ARG A 199 -8.68 14.08 12.89
CA ARG A 199 -9.31 13.75 14.18
C ARG A 199 -9.80 15.01 14.91
N GLN A 200 -9.03 16.10 14.83
CA GLN A 200 -9.39 17.38 15.42
C GLN A 200 -10.58 18.02 14.70
N ALA A 201 -10.64 17.97 13.37
CA ALA A 201 -11.78 18.45 12.59
C ALA A 201 -13.09 17.71 12.92
N LEU A 202 -12.98 16.42 13.23
CA LEU A 202 -14.11 15.57 13.65
C LEU A 202 -14.39 15.65 15.17
N ARG A 203 -13.55 16.33 15.95
CA ARG A 203 -13.69 16.43 17.41
C ARG A 203 -14.95 17.19 17.78
N GLY A 204 -15.67 16.71 18.80
CA GLY A 204 -16.93 17.34 19.25
C GLY A 204 -18.14 17.03 18.36
N ARG A 205 -17.95 16.50 17.14
CA ARG A 205 -19.03 16.15 16.20
C ARG A 205 -19.52 14.70 16.32
N LYS A 206 -19.22 14.02 17.44
CA LYS A 206 -19.60 12.61 17.69
C LYS A 206 -21.10 12.37 17.60
N GLY A 207 -21.92 13.33 18.06
CA GLY A 207 -23.39 13.24 17.95
C GLY A 207 -23.86 13.21 16.50
N GLN A 208 -23.31 14.10 15.67
CA GLN A 208 -23.61 14.16 14.24
C GLN A 208 -23.16 12.90 13.51
N LEU A 209 -21.93 12.41 13.78
CA LEU A 209 -21.43 11.17 13.21
C LEU A 209 -22.29 9.95 13.58
N ARG A 210 -22.79 9.89 14.82
CA ARG A 210 -23.72 8.82 15.25
C ARG A 210 -25.06 8.89 14.52
N SER A 211 -25.60 10.09 14.31
CA SER A 211 -26.90 10.27 13.64
C SER A 211 -26.85 10.01 12.13
N LEU A 212 -25.68 10.16 11.51
CA LEU A 212 -25.50 10.00 10.08
C LEU A 212 -25.13 8.57 9.68
N LEU A 213 -24.84 7.67 10.63
CA LEU A 213 -24.58 6.28 10.29
C LEU A 213 -25.86 5.54 9.89
N PRO A 214 -25.78 4.61 8.90
CA PRO A 214 -26.89 3.73 8.54
C PRO A 214 -27.39 2.90 9.74
N SER A 215 -28.68 2.57 9.73
CA SER A 215 -29.29 1.72 10.74
C SER A 215 -28.55 0.38 10.86
N GLY A 216 -28.19 -0.02 12.08
CA GLY A 216 -27.44 -1.24 12.36
C GLY A 216 -25.92 -1.02 12.52
N LEU A 217 -25.37 0.12 12.12
CA LEU A 217 -23.98 0.49 12.39
C LEU A 217 -23.87 1.38 13.62
N GLN A 218 -22.82 1.17 14.42
CA GLN A 218 -22.54 2.01 15.60
C GLN A 218 -21.16 2.65 15.49
N PHE A 219 -21.09 3.96 15.63
CA PHE A 219 -19.82 4.66 15.78
C PHE A 219 -19.29 4.44 17.20
N LYS A 220 -18.22 3.65 17.33
CA LYS A 220 -17.59 3.35 18.63
C LYS A 220 -16.54 4.39 18.99
N GLY A 221 -15.68 4.77 18.04
CA GLY A 221 -14.61 5.71 18.33
C GLY A 221 -13.73 6.08 17.15
N MET A 222 -12.72 6.90 17.45
CA MET A 222 -11.64 7.26 16.55
C MET A 222 -10.33 7.23 17.31
N ARG A 223 -9.31 6.58 16.72
CA ARG A 223 -7.97 6.49 17.30
C ARG A 223 -6.92 6.73 16.23
N LEU A 224 -5.78 7.25 16.66
CA LEU A 224 -4.60 7.24 15.80
C LEU A 224 -4.06 5.80 15.76
N PRO A 225 -3.54 5.33 14.61
CA PRO A 225 -2.85 4.05 14.53
C PRO A 225 -1.76 4.05 15.58
N GLN A 226 -1.76 3.02 16.43
CA GLN A 226 -0.58 2.75 17.22
C GLN A 226 0.49 2.21 16.26
N PRO A 227 1.78 2.59 16.42
CA PRO A 227 2.83 1.90 15.71
C PRO A 227 2.66 0.41 15.97
N MET A 228 2.65 -0.41 14.91
CA MET A 228 2.63 -1.86 15.08
C MET A 228 3.73 -2.19 16.09
N LYS A 229 3.37 -2.77 17.24
CA LYS A 229 4.37 -3.43 18.06
C LYS A 229 4.94 -4.51 17.15
N GLN A 230 6.13 -4.29 16.61
CA GLN A 230 6.88 -5.34 15.95
C GLN A 230 6.87 -6.50 16.94
N GLY A 231 6.20 -7.59 16.54
CA GLY A 231 6.17 -8.80 17.35
C GLY A 231 7.61 -9.11 17.73
N HIS A 232 7.82 -9.50 18.99
CA HIS A 232 9.08 -9.86 19.63
C HIS A 232 9.77 -11.09 18.98
N ILE A 233 9.71 -11.25 17.66
CA ILE A 233 10.30 -12.36 16.90
C ILE A 233 11.69 -11.94 16.37
N LEU A 234 11.90 -10.66 16.05
CA LEU A 234 13.20 -10.16 15.58
C LEU A 234 14.25 -10.10 16.70
N GLN A 235 13.88 -9.72 17.92
CA GLN A 235 14.83 -9.64 19.04
C GLN A 235 15.35 -11.01 19.49
N THR A 236 14.54 -12.07 19.41
CA THR A 236 14.96 -13.42 19.82
C THR A 236 15.99 -14.03 18.87
N ALA A 237 15.85 -13.78 17.56
CA ALA A 237 16.80 -14.28 16.57
C ALA A 237 18.15 -13.56 16.67
N GLU A 238 18.14 -12.22 16.81
CA GLU A 238 19.37 -11.44 16.98
C GLU A 238 20.10 -11.78 18.28
N LEU A 239 19.37 -11.95 19.40
CA LEU A 239 19.95 -12.39 20.67
C LEU A 239 20.52 -13.83 20.58
N ALA A 240 19.84 -14.75 19.89
CA ALA A 240 20.33 -16.11 19.73
C ALA A 240 21.63 -16.16 18.91
N ILE A 241 21.73 -15.36 17.85
CA ILE A 241 22.95 -15.23 17.04
C ILE A 241 24.08 -14.63 17.89
N LEU A 242 23.80 -13.61 18.69
CA LEU A 242 24.80 -12.95 19.53
C LEU A 242 25.31 -13.88 20.64
N VAL A 243 24.42 -14.62 21.31
CA VAL A 243 24.79 -15.64 22.31
C VAL A 243 25.61 -16.76 21.65
N GLY A 244 25.20 -17.23 20.47
CA GLY A 244 25.93 -18.24 19.72
C GLY A 244 27.37 -17.79 19.40
N ALA A 245 27.55 -16.56 18.92
CA ALA A 245 28.85 -15.99 18.61
C ALA A 245 29.75 -15.89 19.86
N VAL A 246 29.21 -15.48 21.01
CA VAL A 246 29.97 -15.38 22.27
C VAL A 246 30.43 -16.76 22.75
N VAL A 247 29.60 -17.80 22.64
CA VAL A 247 29.97 -19.17 23.03
C VAL A 247 31.09 -19.72 22.14
N VAL A 248 31.02 -19.48 20.83
CA VAL A 248 32.09 -19.86 19.88
C VAL A 248 33.38 -19.09 20.18
N PHE A 249 33.29 -17.81 20.52
CA PHE A 249 34.47 -17.03 20.88
C PHE A 249 35.12 -17.53 22.19
N LEU A 250 34.35 -17.78 23.24
CA LEU A 250 34.88 -18.28 24.51
C LEU A 250 35.48 -19.69 24.38
N SER A 251 34.86 -20.56 23.60
CA SER A 251 35.38 -21.92 23.33
C SER A 251 36.69 -21.90 22.53
N THR A 252 36.82 -21.01 21.55
CA THR A 252 38.07 -20.85 20.79
C THR A 252 39.20 -20.27 21.64
N VAL A 253 38.93 -19.26 22.47
CA VAL A 253 39.92 -18.68 23.39
C VAL A 253 40.43 -19.72 24.39
N THR A 254 39.52 -20.51 24.99
CA THR A 254 39.90 -21.58 25.94
C THR A 254 40.68 -22.71 25.25
N ALA A 255 40.32 -23.09 24.02
CA ALA A 255 41.07 -24.06 23.24
C ALA A 255 42.50 -23.56 22.93
N ILE A 256 42.65 -22.30 22.51
CA ILE A 256 43.95 -21.66 22.26
C ILE A 256 44.78 -21.62 23.55
N ALA A 257 44.19 -21.19 24.67
CA ALA A 257 44.87 -21.17 25.97
C ALA A 257 45.35 -22.57 26.40
N CYS A 258 44.53 -23.60 26.20
CA CYS A 258 44.89 -25.01 26.43
C CYS A 258 46.05 -25.47 25.53
N LEU A 259 46.05 -25.08 24.25
CA LEU A 259 47.13 -25.39 23.31
C LEU A 259 48.43 -24.67 23.70
N CYS A 260 48.36 -23.38 24.03
CA CYS A 260 49.51 -22.61 24.54
C CYS A 260 50.06 -23.22 25.83
N TYR A 261 49.19 -23.66 26.75
CA TYR A 261 49.58 -24.34 27.97
C TYR A 261 50.28 -25.68 27.68
N LYS A 262 49.70 -26.53 26.82
CA LYS A 262 50.31 -27.80 26.40
C LYS A 262 51.66 -27.59 25.71
N GLN A 263 51.80 -26.59 24.84
CA GLN A 263 53.06 -26.27 24.20
C GLN A 263 54.12 -25.79 25.21
N ARG A 264 53.76 -24.90 26.15
CA ARG A 264 54.67 -24.49 27.25
C ARG A 264 55.11 -25.69 28.09
N LYS A 265 54.19 -26.60 28.43
CA LYS A 265 54.52 -27.81 29.22
C LYS A 265 55.44 -28.76 28.45
N ARG A 266 55.24 -28.92 27.13
CA ARG A 266 56.14 -29.72 26.27
C ARG A 266 57.55 -29.12 26.20
N ARG A 267 57.68 -27.80 26.08
CA ARG A 267 58.98 -27.09 26.08
C ARG A 267 59.72 -27.14 27.43
N ARG A 268 59.01 -27.44 28.53
CA ARG A 268 59.59 -27.56 29.89
C ARG A 268 60.00 -28.99 30.28
N LYS A 269 59.86 -29.99 29.41
CA LYS A 269 60.43 -31.32 29.68
C LYS A 269 61.96 -31.23 29.58
N PRO A 270 62.73 -31.47 30.66
CA PRO A 270 64.19 -31.48 30.59
C PRO A 270 64.67 -32.65 29.73
N MET A 271 65.72 -32.39 28.94
CA MET A 271 66.44 -33.38 28.14
C MET A 271 67.06 -34.42 29.09
N PRO A 272 66.93 -35.73 28.85
CA PRO A 272 67.54 -36.73 29.72
C PRO A 272 69.07 -36.60 29.63
N LEU A 273 69.73 -36.48 30.78
CA LEU A 273 71.18 -36.67 30.88
C LEU A 273 71.49 -38.12 30.48
N ALA A 274 72.31 -38.29 29.45
CA ALA A 274 72.88 -39.58 29.08
C ALA A 274 73.88 -40.03 30.17
N PRO A 275 74.05 -41.36 30.37
CA PRO A 275 74.82 -41.93 31.47
C PRO A 275 76.31 -41.60 31.42
#